data_AF-A0A0G4NBB2-F1
#
_entry.id   AF-A0A0G4NBB2-F1
#
_cell.length_a   1.000
_cell.length_b   1.000
_cell.length_c   1.000
_cell.angle_alpha   90.00
_cell.angle_beta   90.00
_cell.angle_gamma   90.00
#
_symmetry.space_group_name_H-M   'P 1'
#
loop_
_entity.id
_entity.type
_entity.pdbx_description
1 polymer ?
#
loop_
_entity_poly.entity_id
_entity_poly.type
_entity_poly.pdbx_seq_one_letter_code
_entity_poly.pdbx_strand_id
1 'polypeptide(L)'
;MESALPDPRLPALQSAFSIPSVDNFSSYLGSRNPFGRPVSGDDVVWLFDNTAFKPGRLSSWQAEFVAAVFEKEPKVKVVGMVTSIAETLGLADDAEELATIEERLLPFLWDVRPARHLRIVHQDREIKLGPTGRNGISTDILKLSEQPTGTSVKASAAVPRGISGELEMQTHFAAAEGWAVLSDVDDTIKVTQTSSPLGILRKTFVDPPSAVPGMPELY
;
A
#
# COMPACT_ATOMS: atom_id res chain seq x y z
N MET A 1 9.94 -29.72 0.14
CA MET A 1 9.33 -28.89 -0.93
C MET A 1 9.67 -27.42 -0.73
N GLU A 2 9.69 -26.90 0.51
CA GLU A 2 10.22 -25.57 0.85
C GLU A 2 11.69 -25.34 0.48
N SER A 3 12.53 -26.37 0.53
CA SER A 3 13.98 -26.30 0.28
C SER A 3 14.39 -26.06 -1.18
N ALA A 4 13.42 -25.99 -2.11
CA ALA A 4 13.66 -25.78 -3.54
C ALA A 4 13.33 -24.33 -3.98
N LEU A 5 12.79 -23.50 -3.10
CA LEU A 5 12.54 -22.10 -3.39
C LEU A 5 13.85 -21.30 -3.28
N PRO A 6 14.10 -20.32 -4.17
CA PRO A 6 15.28 -19.44 -4.07
C PRO A 6 15.32 -18.74 -2.71
N ASP A 7 16.48 -18.71 -2.05
CA ASP A 7 16.62 -18.00 -0.77
C ASP A 7 16.41 -16.49 -1.00
N PRO A 8 15.39 -15.86 -0.41
CA PRO A 8 15.15 -14.42 -0.56
C PRO A 8 16.29 -13.57 0.02
N ARG A 9 17.23 -14.17 0.77
CA ARG A 9 18.44 -13.52 1.29
C ARG A 9 19.60 -13.50 0.29
N LEU A 10 19.39 -13.93 -0.96
CA LEU A 10 20.42 -13.86 -2.00
C LEU A 10 20.89 -12.39 -2.19
N PRO A 11 22.21 -12.12 -2.16
CA PRO A 11 22.76 -10.76 -2.25
C PRO A 11 22.29 -9.95 -3.47
N ALA A 12 21.97 -10.64 -4.57
CA ALA A 12 21.49 -10.02 -5.79
C ALA A 12 20.13 -9.32 -5.59
N LEU A 13 19.20 -9.94 -4.84
CA LEU A 13 17.92 -9.33 -4.49
C LEU A 13 18.14 -8.17 -3.49
N GLN A 14 18.97 -8.35 -2.47
CA GLN A 14 19.27 -7.30 -1.50
C GLN A 14 19.96 -6.07 -2.11
N SER A 15 20.82 -6.26 -3.12
CA SER A 15 21.48 -5.17 -3.83
C SER A 15 20.52 -4.34 -4.69
N ALA A 16 19.47 -4.97 -5.21
CA ALA A 16 18.42 -4.31 -5.98
C ALA A 16 17.68 -3.30 -5.09
N PHE A 17 17.27 -3.70 -3.88
CA PHE A 17 16.50 -2.87 -2.94
C PHE A 17 17.32 -1.79 -2.19
N SER A 18 18.42 -1.30 -2.75
CA SER A 18 19.30 -0.33 -2.06
C SER A 18 18.79 1.11 -2.15
N ILE A 19 18.68 1.77 -0.97
CA ILE A 19 18.33 3.18 -0.83
C ILE A 19 19.60 4.04 -1.03
N PRO A 20 19.56 5.13 -1.83
CA PRO A 20 20.68 6.05 -1.98
C PRO A 20 21.18 6.57 -0.62
N SER A 21 22.50 6.63 -0.42
CA SER A 21 23.09 6.90 0.91
C SER A 21 22.65 8.24 1.55
N VAL A 22 22.38 9.27 0.74
CA VAL A 22 21.90 10.59 1.21
C VAL A 22 20.45 10.52 1.70
N ASP A 23 19.59 9.81 0.98
CA ASP A 23 18.19 9.61 1.36
C ASP A 23 18.09 8.68 2.57
N ASN A 24 19.00 7.70 2.67
CA ASN A 24 19.13 6.82 3.82
C ASN A 24 19.54 7.60 5.09
N PHE A 25 20.52 8.50 5.00
CA PHE A 25 20.96 9.28 6.16
C PHE A 25 19.92 10.33 6.57
N SER A 26 19.34 11.04 5.60
CA SER A 26 18.39 12.12 5.89
C SER A 26 17.04 11.62 6.40
N SER A 27 16.62 10.41 6.04
CA SER A 27 15.38 9.79 6.54
C SER A 27 15.40 9.48 8.04
N TYR A 28 16.56 9.46 8.71
CA TYR A 28 16.63 9.41 10.18
C TYR A 28 16.03 10.63 10.86
N LEU A 29 15.87 11.76 10.14
CA LEU A 29 15.28 12.99 10.66
C LEU A 29 13.74 12.96 10.65
N GLY A 30 13.12 11.89 10.13
CA GLY A 30 11.67 11.70 10.09
C GLY A 30 10.95 12.87 9.41
N SER A 31 9.83 13.31 9.99
CA SER A 31 9.01 14.42 9.48
C SER A 31 9.73 15.79 9.44
N ARG A 32 10.93 15.90 10.04
CA ARG A 32 11.77 17.11 9.99
C ARG A 32 12.90 17.03 8.96
N ASN A 33 12.90 16.04 8.06
CA ASN A 33 13.93 15.93 7.04
C ASN A 33 13.89 17.14 6.07
N PRO A 34 14.92 18.02 6.06
CA PRO A 34 14.97 19.19 5.19
C PRO A 34 15.22 18.85 3.72
N PHE A 35 15.61 17.61 3.42
CA PHE A 35 15.88 17.11 2.07
C PHE A 35 14.71 16.32 1.47
N GLY A 36 13.53 16.37 2.09
CA GLY A 36 12.32 15.79 1.51
C GLY A 36 12.01 16.40 0.14
N ARG A 37 11.73 15.54 -0.84
CA ARG A 37 11.41 15.93 -2.23
C ARG A 37 9.94 15.66 -2.52
N PRO A 38 9.30 16.42 -3.42
CA PRO A 38 7.97 16.07 -3.89
C PRO A 38 7.99 14.72 -4.61
N VAL A 39 6.88 13.98 -4.54
CA VAL A 39 6.63 12.84 -5.42
C VAL A 39 6.70 13.27 -6.90
N SER A 40 7.16 12.36 -7.75
CA SER A 40 7.46 12.58 -9.16
C SER A 40 6.85 11.48 -10.04
N GLY A 41 6.87 11.62 -11.36
CA GLY A 41 6.27 10.66 -12.31
C GLY A 41 6.83 9.23 -12.24
N ASP A 42 7.99 9.06 -11.62
CA ASP A 42 8.66 7.77 -11.42
C ASP A 42 8.28 7.10 -10.09
N ASP A 43 7.32 7.70 -9.36
CA ASP A 43 6.83 7.21 -8.08
C ASP A 43 5.40 6.64 -8.22
N VAL A 44 5.10 5.61 -7.43
CA VAL A 44 3.77 5.08 -7.17
C VAL A 44 3.36 5.52 -5.77
N VAL A 45 2.15 6.04 -5.61
CA VAL A 45 1.64 6.57 -4.33
C VAL A 45 0.41 5.79 -3.93
N TRP A 46 0.40 5.31 -2.69
CA TRP A 46 -0.77 4.72 -2.05
C TRP A 46 -1.20 5.58 -0.86
N LEU A 47 -2.39 6.15 -0.94
CA LEU A 47 -3.09 6.75 0.20
C LEU A 47 -3.96 5.69 0.86
N PHE A 48 -3.97 5.65 2.19
CA PHE A 48 -4.77 4.70 2.94
C PHE A 48 -5.97 5.39 3.58
N ASP A 49 -7.12 4.72 3.51
CA ASP A 49 -8.31 5.10 4.27
C ASP A 49 -7.98 5.18 5.77
N ASN A 50 -8.64 6.11 6.47
CA ASN A 50 -8.40 6.30 7.90
C ASN A 50 -9.68 6.63 8.65
N THR A 51 -9.58 6.54 9.98
CA THR A 51 -10.67 6.91 10.90
C THR A 51 -10.27 8.16 11.66
N ALA A 52 -11.09 9.20 11.58
CA ALA A 52 -10.96 10.39 12.41
C ALA A 52 -11.52 10.12 13.81
N PHE A 53 -10.86 10.72 14.82
CA PHE A 53 -11.20 10.61 16.23
C PHE A 53 -11.09 11.97 16.94
N LYS A 54 -11.74 12.09 18.10
CA LYS A 54 -11.59 13.23 19.01
C LYS A 54 -10.82 12.78 20.25
N PRO A 55 -9.57 13.22 20.50
CA PRO A 55 -8.81 12.79 21.69
C PRO A 55 -9.41 13.25 23.01
N GLY A 56 -10.38 14.18 22.99
CA GLY A 56 -11.19 14.54 24.13
C GLY A 56 -12.52 15.17 23.72
N ARG A 57 -13.48 15.24 24.65
CA ARG A 57 -14.85 15.72 24.38
C ARG A 57 -14.94 17.12 23.76
N LEU A 58 -14.00 18.00 24.10
CA LEU A 58 -13.91 19.39 23.60
C LEU A 58 -12.84 19.57 22.51
N SER A 59 -12.23 18.48 22.05
CA SER A 59 -11.18 18.55 21.03
C SER A 59 -11.77 18.59 19.63
N SER A 60 -11.03 19.23 18.71
CA SER A 60 -11.29 19.12 17.28
C SER A 60 -11.00 17.70 16.80
N TRP A 61 -11.65 17.30 15.71
CA TRP A 61 -11.32 16.07 15.00
C TRP A 61 -9.83 16.01 14.63
N GLN A 62 -9.27 14.82 14.72
CA GLN A 62 -7.93 14.47 14.27
C GLN A 62 -8.01 13.16 13.51
N ALA A 63 -7.15 12.98 12.51
CA ALA A 63 -6.96 11.69 11.87
C ALA A 63 -5.48 11.48 11.57
N GLU A 64 -5.06 10.22 11.62
CA GLU A 64 -3.76 9.78 11.16
C GLU A 64 -3.81 9.52 9.66
N PHE A 65 -3.12 10.34 8.87
CA PHE A 65 -2.99 10.15 7.44
C PHE A 65 -1.75 9.30 7.17
N VAL A 66 -1.96 8.19 6.47
CA VAL A 66 -0.90 7.27 6.07
C VAL A 66 -0.78 7.28 4.56
N ALA A 67 0.45 7.42 4.07
CA ALA A 67 0.77 7.30 2.66
C ALA A 67 2.02 6.44 2.49
N ALA A 68 2.03 5.56 1.49
CA ALA A 68 3.22 4.85 1.07
C ALA A 68 3.65 5.33 -0.32
N VAL A 69 4.95 5.45 -0.53
CA VAL A 69 5.53 5.84 -1.82
C VAL A 69 6.54 4.80 -2.25
N PHE A 70 6.43 4.39 -3.50
CA PHE A 70 7.28 3.37 -4.12
C PHE A 70 7.88 3.85 -5.44
N GLU A 71 8.93 3.20 -5.89
CA GLU A 71 9.52 3.36 -7.20
C GLU A 71 8.69 2.58 -8.21
N LYS A 72 8.27 3.25 -9.29
CA LYS A 72 7.38 2.66 -10.30
C LYS A 72 8.02 1.52 -11.08
N GLU A 73 9.30 1.64 -11.38
CA GLU A 73 10.05 0.63 -12.12
C GLU A 73 10.70 -0.38 -11.17
N PRO A 74 10.31 -1.67 -11.22
CA PRO A 74 10.96 -2.68 -10.40
C PRO A 74 12.41 -2.87 -10.85
N LYS A 75 13.32 -3.02 -9.88
CA LYS A 75 14.76 -3.22 -10.17
C LYS A 75 15.14 -4.65 -10.53
N VAL A 76 14.16 -5.55 -10.53
CA VAL A 76 14.34 -6.98 -10.80
C VAL A 76 13.71 -7.37 -12.13
N LYS A 77 14.18 -8.48 -12.72
CA LYS A 77 13.65 -9.02 -13.98
C LYS A 77 12.28 -9.68 -13.73
N VAL A 78 11.20 -8.93 -13.96
CA VAL A 78 9.80 -9.37 -13.75
C VAL A 78 9.49 -10.66 -14.51
N VAL A 79 9.84 -10.73 -15.80
CA VAL A 79 9.58 -11.89 -16.67
C VAL A 79 10.04 -13.21 -16.06
N GLY A 80 11.25 -13.25 -15.46
CA GLY A 80 11.77 -14.48 -14.87
C GLY A 80 10.97 -14.95 -13.64
N MET A 81 10.41 -14.03 -12.87
CA MET A 81 9.56 -14.36 -11.73
C MET A 81 8.17 -14.82 -12.19
N VAL A 82 7.61 -14.18 -13.21
CA VAL A 82 6.34 -14.59 -13.83
C VAL A 82 6.42 -16.03 -14.35
N THR A 83 7.46 -16.35 -15.12
CA THR A 83 7.70 -17.71 -15.61
C THR A 83 7.85 -18.70 -14.46
N SER A 84 8.60 -18.35 -13.41
CA SER A 84 8.79 -19.23 -12.26
C SER A 84 7.48 -19.54 -11.51
N ILE A 85 6.58 -18.56 -11.38
CA ILE A 85 5.25 -18.77 -10.79
C ILE A 85 4.40 -19.68 -11.68
N ALA A 86 4.38 -19.42 -12.99
CA ALA A 86 3.60 -20.22 -13.95
C ALA A 86 4.05 -21.70 -13.97
N GLU A 87 5.36 -21.95 -14.04
CA GLU A 87 5.93 -23.31 -13.98
C GLU A 87 5.60 -24.01 -12.66
N THR A 88 5.70 -23.30 -11.53
CA THR A 88 5.38 -23.84 -10.20
C THR A 88 3.92 -24.27 -10.09
N LEU A 89 3.03 -23.56 -10.76
CA LEU A 89 1.60 -23.85 -10.80
C LEU A 89 1.21 -24.84 -11.91
N GLY A 90 2.16 -25.25 -12.75
CA GLY A 90 1.91 -26.13 -13.89
C GLY A 90 0.97 -25.50 -14.94
N LEU A 91 1.00 -24.17 -15.07
CA LEU A 91 0.19 -23.47 -16.07
C LEU A 91 0.78 -23.67 -17.47
N ALA A 92 -0.08 -23.62 -18.48
CA ALA A 92 0.37 -23.52 -19.85
C ALA A 92 0.92 -22.10 -20.11
N ASP A 93 1.70 -21.94 -21.18
CA ASP A 93 2.12 -20.61 -21.67
C ASP A 93 0.93 -19.87 -22.32
N ASP A 94 -0.09 -19.57 -21.53
CA ASP A 94 -1.22 -18.74 -21.92
C ASP A 94 -0.92 -17.25 -21.64
N ALA A 95 -1.09 -16.42 -22.66
CA ALA A 95 -0.80 -15.00 -22.58
C ALA A 95 -1.67 -14.26 -21.54
N GLU A 96 -2.92 -14.68 -21.35
CA GLU A 96 -3.84 -14.04 -20.40
C GLU A 96 -3.45 -14.32 -18.94
N GLU A 97 -3.14 -15.58 -18.61
CA GLU A 97 -2.68 -15.98 -17.27
C GLU A 97 -1.33 -15.32 -16.94
N LEU A 98 -0.39 -15.29 -17.89
CA LEU A 98 0.92 -14.65 -17.69
C LEU A 98 0.81 -13.14 -17.46
N ALA A 99 -0.05 -12.45 -18.22
CA ALA A 99 -0.30 -11.02 -18.03
C ALA A 99 -0.92 -10.74 -16.64
N THR A 100 -1.85 -11.58 -16.20
CA THR A 100 -2.47 -11.48 -14.87
C THR A 100 -1.44 -11.67 -13.76
N ILE A 101 -0.57 -12.67 -13.89
CA ILE A 101 0.52 -12.92 -12.93
C ILE A 101 1.45 -11.70 -12.88
N GLU A 102 1.85 -11.17 -14.04
CA GLU A 102 2.73 -9.99 -14.12
C GLU A 102 2.11 -8.79 -13.40
N GLU A 103 0.87 -8.42 -13.74
CA GLU A 103 0.17 -7.29 -13.14
C GLU A 103 0.11 -7.39 -11.61
N ARG A 104 -0.25 -8.57 -11.09
CA ARG A 104 -0.43 -8.78 -9.65
C ARG A 104 0.87 -8.96 -8.89
N LEU A 105 1.94 -9.36 -9.58
CA LEU A 105 3.27 -9.48 -8.99
C LEU A 105 3.94 -8.11 -8.83
N LEU A 106 3.70 -7.16 -9.73
CA LEU A 106 4.37 -5.86 -9.74
C LEU A 106 4.39 -5.14 -8.38
N PRO A 107 3.28 -5.05 -7.62
CA PRO A 107 3.29 -4.38 -6.32
C PRO A 107 4.26 -4.99 -5.30
N PHE A 108 4.55 -6.30 -5.38
CA PHE A 108 5.51 -6.97 -4.51
C PHE A 108 6.96 -6.65 -4.86
N LEU A 109 7.20 -6.11 -6.06
CA LEU A 109 8.53 -5.85 -6.61
C LEU A 109 8.90 -4.37 -6.56
N TRP A 110 7.99 -3.50 -6.14
CA TRP A 110 8.28 -2.07 -6.02
C TRP A 110 9.17 -1.77 -4.82
N ASP A 111 10.18 -0.95 -5.05
CA ASP A 111 11.06 -0.46 -4.00
C ASP A 111 10.41 0.69 -3.24
N VAL A 112 10.55 0.73 -1.92
CA VAL A 112 10.09 1.87 -1.12
C VAL A 112 10.91 3.14 -1.40
N ARG A 113 10.24 4.29 -1.45
CA ARG A 113 10.86 5.61 -1.71
C ARG A 113 10.88 6.47 -0.45
N PRO A 114 12.02 6.56 0.25
CA PRO A 114 12.16 7.46 1.39
C PRO A 114 12.26 8.93 0.96
N ALA A 115 12.10 9.82 1.95
CA ALA A 115 12.26 11.26 1.79
C ALA A 115 11.34 11.86 0.70
N ARG A 116 10.16 11.29 0.50
CA ARG A 116 9.12 11.82 -0.42
C ARG A 116 8.02 12.49 0.37
N HIS A 117 7.55 13.63 -0.12
CA HIS A 117 6.36 14.28 0.41
C HIS A 117 5.36 14.48 -0.71
N LEU A 118 4.08 14.47 -0.36
CA LEU A 118 2.99 14.73 -1.30
C LEU A 118 2.00 15.70 -0.66
N ARG A 119 1.08 16.18 -1.48
CA ARG A 119 -0.03 16.98 -1.01
C ARG A 119 -1.33 16.26 -1.32
N ILE A 120 -2.30 16.40 -0.43
CA ILE A 120 -3.65 15.90 -0.62
C ILE A 120 -4.63 17.07 -0.57
N VAL A 121 -5.73 16.97 -1.30
CA VAL A 121 -6.87 17.86 -1.17
C VAL A 121 -7.91 17.15 -0.30
N HIS A 122 -8.17 17.70 0.88
CA HIS A 122 -9.17 17.22 1.81
C HIS A 122 -10.10 18.37 2.20
N GLN A 123 -11.38 18.31 1.83
CA GLN A 123 -12.38 19.35 2.12
C GLN A 123 -11.91 20.76 1.73
N ASP A 124 -11.53 20.94 0.47
CA ASP A 124 -11.03 22.20 -0.11
C ASP A 124 -9.73 22.74 0.51
N ARG A 125 -9.07 21.94 1.35
CA ARG A 125 -7.77 22.28 1.95
C ARG A 125 -6.69 21.39 1.39
N GLU A 126 -5.63 22.01 0.89
CA GLU A 126 -4.41 21.32 0.51
C GLU A 126 -3.56 21.09 1.77
N ILE A 127 -3.25 19.82 2.05
CA ILE A 127 -2.47 19.40 3.20
C ILE A 127 -1.22 18.67 2.71
N LYS A 128 -0.06 19.02 3.27
CA LYS A 128 1.20 18.33 2.99
C LYS A 128 1.35 17.13 3.93
N LEU A 129 1.63 15.96 3.35
CA LEU A 129 2.01 14.74 4.06
C LEU A 129 3.51 14.49 3.92
N GLY A 130 4.11 13.93 4.96
CA GLY A 130 5.50 13.50 4.99
C GLY A 130 6.52 14.57 5.33
N PRO A 131 7.82 14.27 5.12
CA PRO A 131 8.32 13.23 4.22
C PRO A 131 8.22 11.78 4.73
N THR A 132 8.19 10.83 3.78
CA THR A 132 8.25 9.38 4.03
C THR A 132 9.55 8.97 4.72
N GLY A 133 9.44 8.02 5.65
CA GLY A 133 10.57 7.39 6.31
C GLY A 133 11.29 6.37 5.43
N ARG A 134 12.23 5.64 6.03
CA ARG A 134 13.03 4.59 5.35
C ARG A 134 12.21 3.44 4.77
N ASN A 135 11.06 3.19 5.36
CA ASN A 135 10.08 2.21 4.90
C ASN A 135 9.19 2.74 3.78
N GLY A 136 9.44 3.96 3.27
CA GLY A 136 8.60 4.60 2.24
C GLY A 136 7.25 5.05 2.75
N ILE A 137 7.00 5.01 4.07
CA ILE A 137 5.72 5.36 4.68
C ILE A 137 5.81 6.72 5.33
N SER A 138 4.78 7.53 5.13
CA SER A 138 4.50 8.76 5.85
C SER A 138 3.34 8.54 6.81
N THR A 139 3.42 9.14 7.99
CA THR A 139 2.37 9.09 9.01
C THR A 139 2.24 10.48 9.63
N ASP A 140 1.09 11.12 9.44
CA ASP A 140 0.83 12.50 9.87
C ASP A 140 -0.51 12.59 10.61
N ILE A 141 -0.49 12.97 11.89
CA ILE A 141 -1.72 13.25 12.64
C ILE A 141 -2.12 14.71 12.43
N LEU A 142 -3.28 14.93 11.79
CA LEU A 142 -3.71 16.25 11.35
C LEU A 142 -5.06 16.63 11.95
N LYS A 143 -5.21 17.91 12.31
CA LYS A 143 -6.49 18.47 12.77
C LYS A 143 -7.42 18.70 11.59
N LEU A 144 -8.65 18.22 11.71
CA LEU A 144 -9.68 18.31 10.69
C LEU A 144 -10.76 19.31 11.06
N SER A 145 -11.49 19.76 10.04
CA SER A 145 -12.70 20.57 10.21
C SER A 145 -13.79 19.76 10.92
N GLU A 146 -14.75 20.44 11.54
CA GLU A 146 -15.90 19.75 12.13
C GLU A 146 -16.73 19.03 11.06
N GLN A 147 -17.05 17.76 11.33
CA GLN A 147 -17.91 16.93 10.52
C GLN A 147 -18.91 16.18 11.40
N PRO A 148 -20.11 15.86 10.88
CA PRO A 148 -21.04 15.00 11.59
C PRO A 148 -20.46 13.60 11.75
N THR A 149 -20.66 13.01 12.93
CA THR A 149 -20.31 11.62 13.22
C THR A 149 -21.02 10.65 12.28
N GLY A 150 -20.33 9.61 11.84
CA GLY A 150 -20.82 8.59 10.91
C GLY A 150 -20.70 8.97 9.43
N THR A 151 -20.16 10.15 9.12
CA THR A 151 -19.89 10.56 7.74
C THR A 151 -18.51 10.10 7.27
N SER A 152 -18.35 9.98 5.96
CA SER A 152 -17.06 9.75 5.32
C SER A 152 -16.78 10.88 4.35
N VAL A 153 -15.53 11.34 4.31
CA VAL A 153 -15.11 12.39 3.38
C VAL A 153 -13.92 11.92 2.55
N LYS A 154 -14.03 12.11 1.24
CA LYS A 154 -12.97 11.78 0.29
C LYS A 154 -11.84 12.80 0.34
N ALA A 155 -10.63 12.32 0.15
CA ALA A 155 -9.46 13.12 -0.18
C ALA A 155 -8.73 12.51 -1.38
N SER A 156 -8.02 13.34 -2.12
CA SER A 156 -7.25 12.90 -3.27
C SER A 156 -5.85 13.51 -3.30
N ALA A 157 -4.90 12.79 -3.86
CA ALA A 157 -3.54 13.25 -4.01
C ALA A 157 -3.47 14.40 -5.05
N ALA A 158 -2.94 15.55 -4.64
CA ALA A 158 -2.59 16.65 -5.53
C ALA A 158 -1.20 16.40 -6.15
N VAL A 159 -1.15 15.49 -7.12
CA VAL A 159 0.10 15.02 -7.72
C VAL A 159 0.21 15.38 -9.21
N PRO A 160 1.44 15.58 -9.74
CA PRO A 160 1.67 15.73 -11.17
C PRO A 160 1.11 14.57 -12.00
N ARG A 161 0.83 14.82 -13.29
CA ARG A 161 0.44 13.77 -14.24
C ARG A 161 1.53 12.71 -14.33
N GLY A 162 1.14 11.43 -14.40
CA GLY A 162 2.04 10.29 -14.61
C GLY A 162 2.31 9.45 -13.35
N ILE A 163 1.99 9.97 -12.17
CA ILE A 163 1.97 9.20 -10.92
C ILE A 163 0.78 8.24 -10.93
N SER A 164 1.02 7.01 -10.51
CA SER A 164 0.02 5.93 -10.42
C SER A 164 -0.13 5.42 -8.99
N GLY A 165 -1.09 4.52 -8.78
CA GLY A 165 -1.41 3.91 -7.48
C GLY A 165 -2.76 4.36 -6.94
N GLU A 166 -2.98 4.13 -5.64
CA GLU A 166 -4.19 4.56 -4.92
C GLU A 166 -4.08 6.03 -4.52
N LEU A 167 -4.59 6.91 -5.39
CA LEU A 167 -4.51 8.37 -5.23
C LEU A 167 -5.73 8.97 -4.54
N GLU A 168 -6.72 8.16 -4.19
CA GLU A 168 -7.88 8.55 -3.41
C GLU A 168 -7.89 7.83 -2.08
N MET A 169 -8.46 8.47 -1.07
CA MET A 169 -8.72 7.86 0.23
C MET A 169 -9.99 8.43 0.84
N GLN A 170 -10.47 7.79 1.89
CA GLN A 170 -11.62 8.20 2.67
C GLN A 170 -11.23 8.33 4.14
N THR A 171 -11.68 9.44 4.74
CA THR A 171 -11.64 9.64 6.18
C THR A 171 -13.04 9.41 6.75
N HIS A 172 -13.20 8.39 7.56
CA HIS A 172 -14.44 8.09 8.26
C HIS A 172 -14.47 8.75 9.65
N PHE A 173 -15.53 9.48 9.98
CA PHE A 173 -15.67 10.22 11.24
C PHE A 173 -16.40 9.37 12.27
N ALA A 174 -15.66 8.54 13.01
CA ALA A 174 -16.23 7.63 14.01
C ALA A 174 -16.51 8.33 15.35
N ALA A 175 -17.59 7.92 16.02
CA ALA A 175 -17.90 8.37 17.37
C ALA A 175 -16.82 7.91 18.38
N ALA A 176 -16.71 8.60 19.51
CA ALA A 176 -15.84 8.16 20.60
C ALA A 176 -16.32 6.85 21.26
N GLU A 177 -17.61 6.54 21.16
CA GLU A 177 -18.24 5.34 21.72
C GLU A 177 -18.95 4.57 20.60
N GLY A 178 -18.93 3.24 20.65
CA GLY A 178 -19.56 2.39 19.64
C GLY A 178 -18.93 1.02 19.56
N TRP A 179 -19.18 0.33 18.44
CA TRP A 179 -18.63 -0.99 18.15
C TRP A 179 -17.74 -0.92 16.91
N ALA A 180 -16.64 -1.63 16.94
CA ALA A 180 -15.79 -1.86 15.78
C ALA A 180 -15.74 -3.37 15.50
N VAL A 181 -15.95 -3.76 14.25
CA VAL A 181 -15.75 -5.13 13.78
C VAL A 181 -14.43 -5.15 13.02
N LEU A 182 -13.44 -5.83 13.57
CA LEU A 182 -12.15 -6.04 12.94
C LEU A 182 -12.17 -7.39 12.25
N SER A 183 -11.71 -7.44 11.01
CA SER A 183 -11.75 -8.65 10.21
C SER A 183 -10.50 -8.74 9.38
N ASP A 184 -9.88 -9.91 9.43
CA ASP A 184 -8.80 -10.24 8.52
C ASP A 184 -9.34 -10.38 7.09
N VAL A 185 -8.47 -10.34 6.09
CA VAL A 185 -8.86 -10.48 4.68
C VAL A 185 -8.72 -11.93 4.23
N ASP A 186 -7.53 -12.52 4.40
CA ASP A 186 -7.20 -13.81 3.80
C ASP A 186 -7.88 -14.97 4.54
N ASP A 187 -8.63 -15.79 3.79
CA ASP A 187 -9.50 -16.87 4.27
C ASP A 187 -10.57 -16.44 5.30
N THR A 188 -10.73 -15.13 5.52
CA THR A 188 -11.83 -14.54 6.31
C THR A 188 -12.84 -13.86 5.40
N ILE A 189 -12.42 -12.90 4.55
CA ILE A 189 -13.31 -12.20 3.60
C ILE A 189 -13.11 -12.74 2.18
N LYS A 190 -11.86 -12.99 1.78
CA LYS A 190 -11.45 -13.48 0.47
C LYS A 190 -10.83 -14.86 0.61
N VAL A 191 -11.22 -15.81 -0.23
CA VAL A 191 -10.60 -17.14 -0.28
C VAL A 191 -9.17 -17.03 -0.82
N THR A 192 -8.17 -17.36 0.01
CA THR A 192 -6.74 -17.24 -0.31
C THR A 192 -6.00 -18.59 -0.21
N GLN A 193 -6.53 -19.56 0.54
CA GLN A 193 -5.89 -20.86 0.80
C GLN A 193 -4.51 -20.73 1.46
N THR A 194 -4.41 -19.93 2.51
CA THR A 194 -3.18 -19.57 3.25
C THR A 194 -2.41 -20.80 3.76
N SER A 195 -3.11 -21.92 4.01
CA SER A 195 -2.51 -23.19 4.46
C SER A 195 -1.85 -24.02 3.35
N SER A 196 -2.01 -23.63 2.08
CA SER A 196 -1.47 -24.35 0.91
C SER A 196 -0.50 -23.47 0.14
N PRO A 197 0.81 -23.79 0.10
CA PRO A 197 1.79 -23.00 -0.66
C PRO A 197 1.46 -22.84 -2.15
N LEU A 198 0.91 -23.87 -2.79
CA LEU A 198 0.44 -23.75 -4.17
C LEU A 198 -0.91 -23.04 -4.27
N GLY A 199 -1.77 -23.23 -3.27
CA GLY A 199 -3.08 -22.57 -3.19
C GLY A 199 -2.95 -21.06 -3.11
N ILE A 200 -2.10 -20.54 -2.21
CA ILE A 200 -1.87 -19.10 -2.07
C ILE A 200 -1.27 -18.48 -3.32
N LEU A 201 -0.33 -19.15 -4.00
CA LEU A 201 0.23 -18.66 -5.26
C LEU A 201 -0.86 -18.57 -6.34
N ARG A 202 -1.67 -19.61 -6.49
CA ARG A 202 -2.75 -19.64 -7.48
C ARG A 202 -3.82 -18.58 -7.19
N LYS A 203 -4.30 -18.49 -5.94
CA LYS A 203 -5.34 -17.55 -5.53
C LYS A 203 -4.89 -16.09 -5.57
N THR A 204 -3.60 -15.84 -5.34
CA THR A 204 -3.04 -14.48 -5.38
C THR A 204 -2.80 -14.04 -6.81
N PHE A 205 -2.09 -14.84 -7.62
CA PHE A 205 -1.55 -14.38 -8.91
C PHE A 205 -2.37 -14.78 -10.13
N VAL A 206 -3.31 -15.73 -10.00
CA VAL A 206 -4.02 -16.30 -11.17
C VAL A 206 -5.52 -16.11 -11.04
N ASP A 207 -6.13 -16.80 -10.07
CA ASP A 207 -7.58 -16.87 -9.96
C ASP A 207 -8.17 -15.48 -9.64
N PRO A 208 -9.37 -15.12 -10.17
CA PRO A 208 -10.08 -13.94 -9.72
C PRO A 208 -10.42 -14.05 -8.22
N PRO A 209 -10.43 -12.94 -7.46
CA PRO A 209 -10.76 -12.96 -6.04
C PRO A 209 -12.21 -13.43 -5.86
N SER A 210 -12.41 -14.36 -4.92
CA SER A 210 -13.73 -14.86 -4.55
C SER A 210 -13.97 -14.68 -3.06
N ALA A 211 -15.15 -14.17 -2.70
CA ALA A 211 -15.53 -14.02 -1.30
C ALA A 211 -15.69 -15.38 -0.60
N VAL A 212 -15.37 -15.43 0.69
CA VAL A 212 -15.72 -16.57 1.54
C VAL A 212 -17.25 -16.64 1.64
N PRO A 213 -17.87 -17.82 1.41
CA PRO A 213 -19.34 -17.95 1.44
C PRO A 213 -19.95 -17.46 2.77
N GLY A 214 -21.02 -16.66 2.68
CA GLY A 214 -21.73 -16.12 3.85
C GLY A 214 -21.17 -14.82 4.42
N MET A 215 -19.95 -14.42 4.03
CA MET A 215 -19.32 -13.20 4.54
C MET A 215 -19.87 -11.92 3.89
N PRO A 216 -20.18 -11.87 2.58
CA PRO A 216 -20.85 -10.70 2.00
C PRO A 216 -22.21 -10.41 2.63
N GLU A 217 -22.95 -11.43 3.08
CA GLU A 217 -24.25 -11.24 3.74
C GLU A 217 -24.13 -10.86 5.22
N LEU A 218 -22.96 -11.08 5.84
CA LEU A 218 -22.69 -10.74 7.24
C LEU A 218 -22.41 -9.25 7.44
N TYR A 219 -21.83 -8.57 6.44
CA TYR A 219 -21.52 -7.13 6.46
C TYR A 219 -22.59 -6.29 5.78
#